data_AF-A0A2E6S419-F1
#
_entry.id   AF-A0A2E6S419-F1
#
_cell.length_a   1.000
_cell.length_b   1.000
_cell.length_c   1.000
_cell.angle_alpha   90.00
_cell.angle_beta   90.00
_cell.angle_gamma   90.00
#
_symmetry.space_group_name_H-M   'P 1'
#
loop_
_entity.id
_entity.type
_entity.pdbx_description
1 polymer ?
#
loop_
_entity_poly.entity_id
_entity_poly.type
_entity_poly.pdbx_seq_one_letter_code
_entity_poly.pdbx_strand_id
1 'polypeptide(L)'
;MKRLFLSSFLFLALIFIACEDKEETKFVIVFEPATEHDFGKVEVNNSSSKKIRIRNSDESSGPFTGTIEIDSPNFQMDFSGVLVLQKNESKEIYLTFLPSAPQEYSGKLIVQNDNSLNEFYLSGVGASAVSFSITPVALDFGLVEAGGTKDLDLTFENNSGSGFDLEIALDLPLSDFTIGTQTDFLITPGSDKTITVRYTPTQNVASKTIQVTHNSSTRSNPAKIQLSGIKDISAELVSNNFEGWSLFKNKDYAASLLKFLDTINKSRVNAVYDSISDEALLGQGWARLFEQRTNDFALSAFGDFVNAFNGGLLSQNSDIDALAGIAVSGVLVTSNDADHYNTIVSAANSLLSEVQGYEFQYNTNVDHKDVRYALIQAYFNLSNYSDAAKQLDFLVPVNAPHSSDPESILSAIQALAGKL
;
A
#
# COMPACT_ATOMS: atom_id res chain seq x y z
N MET A 1 -46.76 -93.50 -84.33
CA MET A 1 -47.53 -93.21 -85.57
C MET A 1 -48.45 -92.03 -85.28
N LYS A 2 -48.33 -90.94 -86.08
CA LYS A 2 -49.26 -89.79 -86.33
C LYS A 2 -49.84 -89.02 -85.12
N ARG A 3 -49.40 -87.79 -84.83
CA ARG A 3 -49.61 -86.45 -85.49
C ARG A 3 -50.90 -85.72 -85.06
N LEU A 4 -50.65 -84.58 -84.40
CA LEU A 4 -51.32 -83.27 -84.42
C LEU A 4 -52.85 -83.18 -84.62
N PHE A 5 -53.49 -82.33 -83.80
CA PHE A 5 -54.34 -81.26 -84.34
C PHE A 5 -54.34 -80.00 -83.44
N LEU A 6 -54.42 -78.88 -84.15
CA LEU A 6 -54.36 -77.48 -83.74
C LEU A 6 -55.76 -76.99 -83.31
N SER A 7 -55.85 -76.06 -82.36
CA SER A 7 -56.94 -75.07 -82.31
C SER A 7 -56.56 -73.84 -81.49
N SER A 8 -56.90 -72.68 -82.02
CA SER A 8 -56.59 -71.31 -81.61
C SER A 8 -57.85 -70.64 -81.05
N PHE A 9 -57.77 -69.80 -80.01
CA PHE A 9 -58.73 -68.71 -79.79
C PHE A 9 -58.15 -67.57 -78.94
N LEU A 10 -58.83 -66.42 -79.02
CA LEU A 10 -58.35 -65.03 -79.02
C LEU A 10 -58.52 -64.31 -77.66
N PHE A 11 -57.57 -63.40 -77.37
CA PHE A 11 -57.66 -62.09 -76.69
C PHE A 11 -58.14 -61.91 -75.23
N LEU A 12 -57.32 -61.24 -74.42
CA LEU A 12 -57.69 -59.94 -73.82
C LEU A 12 -56.43 -59.13 -73.43
N ALA A 13 -56.38 -57.86 -73.86
CA ALA A 13 -55.34 -56.91 -73.53
C ALA A 13 -55.64 -56.19 -72.22
N LEU A 14 -54.63 -56.06 -71.35
CA LEU A 14 -54.60 -55.12 -70.23
C LEU A 14 -53.35 -54.24 -70.40
N ILE A 15 -53.56 -52.96 -70.71
CA ILE A 15 -52.51 -51.94 -70.72
C ILE A 15 -52.33 -51.46 -69.29
N PHE A 16 -51.28 -51.92 -68.63
CA PHE A 16 -50.80 -51.30 -67.39
C PHE A 16 -50.00 -50.05 -67.75
N ILE A 17 -50.56 -48.89 -67.45
CA ILE A 17 -49.78 -47.65 -67.34
C ILE A 17 -48.96 -47.80 -66.06
N ALA A 18 -47.68 -48.15 -66.21
CA ALA A 18 -46.72 -48.11 -65.12
C ALA A 18 -46.47 -46.63 -64.77
N CYS A 19 -46.99 -46.20 -63.62
CA CYS A 19 -46.50 -45.01 -62.95
C CYS A 19 -45.15 -45.40 -62.34
N GLU A 20 -44.05 -44.88 -62.88
CA GLU A 20 -42.71 -45.08 -62.37
C GLU A 20 -42.61 -44.30 -61.05
N ASP A 21 -42.68 -45.00 -59.91
CA ASP A 21 -42.40 -44.41 -58.59
C ASP A 21 -40.94 -43.94 -58.61
N LYS A 22 -40.72 -42.64 -58.79
CA LYS A 22 -39.41 -42.03 -58.53
C LYS A 22 -39.12 -42.20 -57.04
N GLU A 23 -38.10 -42.99 -56.70
CA GLU A 23 -37.55 -42.97 -55.34
C GLU A 23 -37.14 -41.52 -55.03
N GLU A 24 -37.84 -40.86 -54.11
CA GLU A 24 -37.49 -39.52 -53.68
C GLU A 24 -36.12 -39.57 -52.97
N THR A 25 -35.18 -38.77 -53.45
CA THR A 25 -33.86 -38.61 -52.83
C THR A 25 -34.02 -37.98 -51.45
N LYS A 26 -33.81 -38.79 -50.41
CA LYS A 26 -33.86 -38.38 -49.01
C LYS A 26 -32.46 -38.31 -48.40
N PHE A 27 -32.16 -37.22 -47.70
CA PHE A 27 -30.95 -37.06 -46.87
C PHE A 27 -31.35 -36.77 -45.43
N VAL A 28 -30.74 -37.49 -44.50
CA VAL A 28 -30.90 -37.32 -43.05
C VAL A 28 -29.53 -36.93 -42.50
N ILE A 29 -29.37 -35.64 -42.21
CA ILE A 29 -28.14 -35.11 -41.60
C ILE A 29 -28.36 -35.00 -40.10
N VAL A 30 -27.42 -35.55 -39.34
CA VAL A 30 -27.46 -35.56 -37.88
C VAL A 30 -26.27 -34.78 -37.34
N PHE A 31 -26.53 -33.93 -36.36
CA PHE A 31 -25.51 -33.24 -35.59
C PHE A 31 -25.30 -33.99 -34.26
N GLU A 32 -24.04 -34.19 -33.89
CA GLU A 32 -23.65 -34.86 -32.64
C GLU A 32 -22.67 -33.95 -31.86
N PRO A 33 -22.79 -33.85 -30.53
CA PRO A 33 -23.66 -34.64 -29.64
C PRO A 33 -25.09 -34.10 -29.43
N ALA A 34 -25.44 -32.95 -30.02
CA ALA A 34 -26.73 -32.27 -29.82
C ALA A 34 -27.25 -31.67 -31.13
N THR A 35 -28.44 -31.06 -31.10
CA THR A 35 -29.03 -30.33 -32.24
C THR A 35 -28.90 -28.81 -32.10
N GLU A 36 -28.37 -28.35 -30.97
CA GLU A 36 -28.11 -26.95 -30.67
C GLU A 36 -26.89 -26.84 -29.73
N HIS A 37 -26.31 -25.65 -29.66
CA HIS A 37 -25.28 -25.36 -28.68
C HIS A 37 -25.37 -23.94 -28.14
N ASP A 38 -25.46 -23.85 -26.80
CA ASP A 38 -25.24 -22.62 -26.06
C ASP A 38 -23.79 -22.51 -25.60
N PHE A 39 -23.10 -21.47 -26.05
CA PHE A 39 -21.74 -21.14 -25.64
C PHE A 39 -21.69 -20.49 -24.24
N GLY A 40 -22.85 -20.15 -23.67
CA GLY A 40 -22.95 -19.48 -22.37
C GLY A 40 -22.41 -18.04 -22.42
N LYS A 41 -21.97 -17.54 -21.26
CA LYS A 41 -21.35 -16.20 -21.16
C LYS A 41 -19.89 -16.24 -21.61
N VAL A 42 -19.54 -15.37 -22.55
CA VAL A 42 -18.17 -15.16 -23.02
C VAL A 42 -17.84 -13.67 -22.93
N GLU A 43 -16.67 -13.34 -22.40
CA GLU A 43 -16.23 -11.95 -22.30
C GLU A 43 -16.14 -11.32 -23.70
N VAL A 44 -16.62 -10.09 -23.84
CA VAL A 44 -16.57 -9.35 -25.11
C VAL A 44 -15.14 -9.33 -25.68
N ASN A 45 -15.01 -9.59 -26.98
CA ASN A 45 -13.74 -9.75 -27.73
C ASN A 45 -12.90 -10.98 -27.36
N ASN A 46 -13.40 -11.87 -26.51
CA ASN A 46 -12.82 -13.19 -26.29
C ASN A 46 -13.63 -14.27 -27.03
N SER A 47 -13.14 -15.51 -27.08
CA SER A 47 -13.82 -16.56 -27.84
C SER A 47 -14.00 -17.86 -27.07
N SER A 48 -15.05 -18.61 -27.43
CA SER A 48 -15.31 -19.97 -26.96
C SER A 48 -15.56 -20.88 -28.15
N SER A 49 -15.02 -22.10 -28.12
CA SER A 49 -15.11 -23.03 -29.26
C SER A 49 -15.67 -24.39 -28.85
N LYS A 50 -16.52 -24.95 -29.71
CA LYS A 50 -17.15 -26.26 -29.53
C LYS A 50 -16.93 -27.12 -30.75
N LYS A 51 -16.45 -28.34 -30.53
CA LYS A 51 -16.38 -29.37 -31.57
C LYS A 51 -17.76 -30.04 -31.73
N ILE A 52 -18.22 -30.13 -32.97
CA ILE A 52 -19.40 -30.91 -33.35
C ILE A 52 -19.06 -31.88 -34.48
N ARG A 53 -19.92 -32.89 -34.66
CA ARG A 53 -19.84 -33.86 -35.75
C ARG A 53 -21.11 -33.80 -36.58
N ILE A 54 -20.94 -33.68 -37.89
CA ILE A 54 -22.01 -33.70 -38.89
C ILE A 54 -21.96 -35.06 -39.57
N ARG A 55 -23.03 -35.86 -39.48
CA ARG A 55 -23.11 -37.20 -40.04
C ARG A 55 -24.20 -37.26 -41.11
N ASN A 56 -23.86 -37.81 -42.27
CA ASN A 56 -24.85 -38.29 -43.24
C ASN A 56 -25.29 -39.68 -42.76
N SER A 57 -26.50 -39.81 -42.24
CA SER A 57 -26.90 -41.03 -41.53
C SER A 57 -27.15 -42.21 -42.47
N ASP A 58 -27.41 -43.39 -41.89
CA ASP A 58 -27.73 -44.61 -42.62
C ASP A 58 -29.15 -44.64 -43.18
N GLU A 59 -30.02 -43.71 -42.77
CA GLU A 59 -31.34 -43.49 -43.37
C GLU A 59 -31.30 -42.68 -44.69
N SER A 60 -30.14 -42.11 -45.05
CA SER A 60 -29.97 -41.41 -46.32
C SER A 60 -29.95 -42.36 -47.52
N SER A 61 -30.46 -41.87 -48.64
CA SER A 61 -30.52 -42.57 -49.93
C SER A 61 -29.16 -42.65 -50.66
N GLY A 62 -28.20 -41.78 -50.32
CA GLY A 62 -26.90 -41.73 -51.00
C GLY A 62 -25.91 -40.72 -50.40
N PRO A 63 -24.84 -40.35 -51.15
CA PRO A 63 -23.88 -39.35 -50.71
C PRO A 63 -24.51 -37.95 -50.66
N PHE A 64 -24.34 -37.25 -49.54
CA PHE A 64 -24.72 -35.84 -49.42
C PHE A 64 -23.63 -34.98 -50.07
N THR A 65 -24.04 -34.03 -50.91
CA THR A 65 -23.20 -32.94 -51.42
C THR A 65 -24.00 -31.66 -51.27
N GLY A 66 -23.46 -30.69 -50.54
CA GLY A 66 -24.19 -29.48 -50.21
C GLY A 66 -23.30 -28.37 -49.64
N THR A 67 -23.95 -27.26 -49.32
CA THR A 67 -23.30 -26.11 -48.68
C THR A 67 -23.42 -26.20 -47.18
N ILE A 68 -22.47 -25.58 -46.49
CA ILE A 68 -22.49 -25.36 -45.05
C ILE A 68 -22.12 -23.90 -44.79
N GLU A 69 -22.97 -23.20 -44.05
CA GLU A 69 -22.82 -21.77 -43.79
C GLU A 69 -23.31 -21.41 -42.39
N ILE A 70 -22.82 -20.30 -41.84
CA ILE A 70 -23.34 -19.70 -40.61
C ILE A 70 -23.94 -18.34 -40.96
N ASP A 71 -25.16 -18.10 -40.52
CA ASP A 71 -25.95 -16.91 -40.85
C ASP A 71 -25.61 -15.65 -40.01
N SER A 72 -24.66 -15.76 -39.08
CA SER A 72 -24.34 -14.71 -38.10
C SER A 72 -22.84 -14.50 -37.98
N PRO A 73 -22.33 -13.26 -38.09
CA PRO A 73 -20.89 -13.00 -38.12
C PRO A 73 -20.17 -13.21 -36.77
N ASN A 74 -20.94 -13.33 -35.67
CA ASN A 74 -20.41 -13.58 -34.32
C ASN A 74 -20.16 -15.07 -34.04
N PHE A 75 -20.57 -15.93 -34.97
CA PHE A 75 -20.27 -17.35 -34.96
C PHE A 75 -19.44 -17.70 -36.20
N GLN A 76 -18.39 -18.48 -36.01
CA GLN A 76 -17.46 -18.89 -37.06
C GLN A 76 -17.31 -20.40 -37.05
N MET A 77 -16.85 -20.97 -38.17
CA MET A 77 -16.44 -22.36 -38.24
C MET A 77 -15.06 -22.49 -38.87
N ASP A 78 -14.36 -23.57 -38.55
CA ASP A 78 -13.05 -23.90 -39.11
C ASP A 78 -13.12 -24.64 -40.47
N PHE A 79 -14.32 -24.89 -40.98
CA PHE A 79 -14.54 -25.54 -42.27
C PHE A 79 -14.83 -24.53 -43.38
N SER A 80 -14.33 -24.83 -44.58
CA SER A 80 -14.65 -24.08 -45.80
C SER A 80 -14.78 -25.02 -46.99
N GLY A 81 -15.62 -24.65 -47.97
CA GLY A 81 -15.86 -25.41 -49.20
C GLY A 81 -17.18 -26.18 -49.20
N VAL A 82 -17.31 -27.10 -50.16
CA VAL A 82 -18.50 -27.96 -50.33
C VAL A 82 -18.41 -29.14 -49.38
N LEU A 83 -19.48 -29.42 -48.64
CA LEU A 83 -19.55 -30.57 -47.75
C LEU A 83 -19.97 -31.81 -48.55
N VAL A 84 -19.07 -32.81 -48.61
CA VAL A 84 -19.34 -34.11 -49.22
C VAL A 84 -19.23 -35.19 -48.15
N LEU A 85 -20.31 -35.95 -47.97
CA LEU A 85 -20.38 -37.05 -47.00
C LEU A 85 -21.00 -38.28 -47.66
N GLN A 86 -20.25 -39.36 -47.79
CA GLN A 86 -20.81 -40.66 -48.13
C GLN A 86 -21.87 -41.08 -47.09
N LYS A 87 -22.71 -42.03 -47.46
CA LYS A 87 -23.67 -42.63 -46.51
C LYS A 87 -22.90 -43.17 -45.30
N ASN A 88 -23.37 -42.85 -44.10
CA ASN A 88 -22.74 -43.17 -42.81
C ASN A 88 -21.38 -42.46 -42.55
N GLU A 89 -20.92 -41.57 -43.43
CA GLU A 89 -19.72 -40.76 -43.20
C GLU A 89 -20.02 -39.58 -42.28
N SER A 90 -18.98 -39.08 -41.61
CA SER A 90 -19.09 -37.87 -40.80
C SER A 90 -17.92 -36.93 -40.96
N LYS A 91 -18.18 -35.65 -40.73
CA LYS A 91 -17.18 -34.58 -40.67
C LYS A 91 -17.23 -33.93 -39.30
N GLU A 92 -16.06 -33.77 -38.68
CA GLU A 92 -15.92 -32.97 -37.48
C GLU A 92 -15.51 -31.54 -37.85
N ILE A 93 -16.12 -30.56 -37.18
CA ILE A 93 -15.80 -29.14 -37.30
C ILE A 93 -15.80 -28.48 -35.92
N TYR A 94 -15.10 -27.36 -35.79
CA TYR A 94 -15.19 -26.47 -34.65
C TYR A 94 -16.07 -25.28 -34.98
N LEU A 95 -16.99 -24.97 -34.08
CA LEU A 95 -17.78 -23.74 -34.07
C LEU A 95 -17.22 -22.82 -33.00
N THR A 96 -16.99 -21.56 -33.34
CA THR A 96 -16.41 -20.54 -32.44
C THR A 96 -17.36 -19.38 -32.28
N PHE A 97 -17.68 -19.02 -31.04
CA PHE A 97 -18.43 -17.82 -30.69
C PHE A 97 -17.45 -16.69 -30.30
N LEU A 98 -17.64 -15.50 -30.90
CA LEU A 98 -16.83 -14.29 -30.69
C LEU A 98 -17.77 -13.08 -30.52
N PRO A 99 -18.28 -12.79 -29.31
CA PRO A 99 -19.15 -11.64 -29.07
C PRO A 99 -18.40 -10.31 -29.17
N SER A 100 -19.04 -9.32 -29.79
CA SER A 100 -18.50 -7.96 -29.97
C SER A 100 -19.09 -6.91 -29.01
N ALA A 101 -20.14 -7.25 -28.27
CA ALA A 101 -20.89 -6.35 -27.37
C ALA A 101 -21.58 -7.14 -26.25
N PRO A 102 -21.92 -6.50 -25.10
CA PRO A 102 -22.57 -7.16 -23.98
C PRO A 102 -24.07 -7.37 -24.24
N GLN A 103 -24.41 -8.42 -24.98
CA GLN A 103 -25.79 -8.76 -25.37
C GLN A 103 -25.94 -10.26 -25.65
N GLU A 104 -27.17 -10.72 -25.83
CA GLU A 104 -27.46 -12.07 -26.33
C GLU A 104 -27.24 -12.14 -27.85
N TYR A 105 -26.70 -13.27 -28.29
CA TYR A 105 -26.46 -13.60 -29.69
C TYR A 105 -27.14 -14.90 -30.03
N SER A 106 -27.73 -14.96 -31.23
CA SER A 106 -28.24 -16.17 -31.84
C SER A 106 -27.76 -16.28 -33.28
N GLY A 107 -27.70 -17.51 -33.77
CA GLY A 107 -27.34 -17.84 -35.14
C GLY A 107 -27.66 -19.29 -35.46
N LYS A 108 -27.49 -19.66 -36.71
CA LYS A 108 -27.69 -21.02 -37.20
C LYS A 108 -26.55 -21.43 -38.08
N LEU A 109 -26.08 -22.66 -37.88
CA LEU A 109 -25.32 -23.39 -38.90
C LEU A 109 -26.32 -24.09 -39.81
N ILE A 110 -26.26 -23.80 -41.10
CA ILE A 110 -27.17 -24.31 -42.11
C ILE A 110 -26.41 -25.29 -43.00
N VAL A 111 -26.87 -26.53 -43.06
CA VAL A 111 -26.36 -27.58 -43.97
C VAL A 111 -27.47 -27.93 -44.96
N GLN A 112 -27.30 -27.56 -46.23
CA GLN A 112 -28.36 -27.67 -47.22
C GLN A 112 -27.89 -28.13 -48.61
N ASN A 113 -28.84 -28.71 -49.35
CA ASN A 113 -28.77 -28.92 -50.79
C ASN A 113 -30.19 -28.82 -51.38
N ASP A 114 -30.36 -29.11 -52.67
CA ASP A 114 -31.65 -28.99 -53.36
C ASP A 114 -32.78 -29.83 -52.75
N ASN A 115 -32.47 -30.83 -51.91
CA ASN A 115 -33.43 -31.81 -51.38
C ASN A 115 -33.44 -31.89 -49.84
N SER A 116 -32.66 -31.08 -49.13
CA SER A 116 -32.51 -31.18 -47.67
C SER A 116 -32.05 -29.85 -47.06
N LEU A 117 -32.64 -29.48 -45.93
CA LEU A 117 -32.27 -28.33 -45.09
C LEU A 117 -32.15 -28.82 -43.64
N ASN A 118 -30.97 -28.65 -43.05
CA ASN A 118 -30.69 -29.03 -41.67
C ASN A 118 -30.07 -27.83 -40.96
N GLU A 119 -30.66 -27.45 -39.83
CA GLU A 119 -30.23 -26.31 -39.04
C GLU A 119 -29.70 -26.79 -37.70
N PHE A 120 -28.59 -26.19 -37.25
CA PHE A 120 -28.07 -26.36 -35.91
C PHE A 120 -28.02 -24.98 -35.24
N TYR A 121 -28.77 -24.82 -34.15
CA TYR A 121 -28.96 -23.53 -33.49
C TYR A 121 -27.78 -23.21 -32.57
N LEU A 122 -27.33 -21.96 -32.62
CA LEU A 122 -26.24 -21.43 -31.81
C LEU A 122 -26.77 -20.27 -30.97
N SER A 123 -26.42 -20.27 -29.69
CA SER A 123 -26.66 -19.15 -28.79
C SER A 123 -25.42 -18.83 -27.95
N GLY A 124 -25.35 -17.62 -27.45
CA GLY A 124 -24.32 -17.21 -26.50
C GLY A 124 -24.57 -15.80 -26.01
N VAL A 125 -23.96 -15.43 -24.90
CA VAL A 125 -24.08 -14.10 -24.30
C VAL A 125 -22.71 -13.44 -24.27
N GLY A 126 -22.57 -12.30 -24.96
CA GLY A 126 -21.44 -11.41 -24.74
C GLY A 126 -21.60 -10.72 -23.38
N ALA A 127 -20.54 -10.72 -22.57
CA ALA A 127 -20.56 -10.16 -21.23
C ALA A 127 -19.39 -9.19 -21.02
N SER A 128 -19.64 -8.09 -20.32
CA SER A 128 -18.57 -7.15 -19.95
C SER A 128 -17.56 -7.83 -19.04
N ALA A 129 -16.28 -7.48 -19.19
CA ALA A 129 -15.23 -7.89 -18.25
C ALA A 129 -15.59 -7.50 -16.81
N VAL A 130 -15.05 -8.23 -15.84
CA VAL A 130 -15.17 -7.85 -14.42
C VAL A 130 -14.47 -6.50 -14.22
N SER A 131 -15.18 -5.53 -13.67
CA SER A 131 -14.64 -4.24 -13.22
C SER A 131 -14.88 -4.12 -11.72
N PHE A 132 -13.83 -3.84 -10.94
CA PHE A 132 -13.94 -3.83 -9.49
C PHE A 132 -13.09 -2.74 -8.83
N SER A 133 -13.49 -2.37 -7.60
CA SER A 133 -12.79 -1.41 -6.76
C SER A 133 -12.28 -2.06 -5.47
N ILE A 134 -11.25 -1.47 -4.88
CA ILE A 134 -10.68 -1.83 -3.57
C ILE A 134 -10.56 -0.55 -2.76
N THR A 135 -11.18 -0.50 -1.59
CA THR A 135 -11.17 0.69 -0.73
C THR A 135 -10.91 0.31 0.72
N PRO A 136 -9.90 0.89 1.40
CA PRO A 136 -8.87 1.79 0.85
C PRO A 136 -7.78 1.03 0.06
N VAL A 137 -6.95 1.76 -0.70
CA VAL A 137 -5.83 1.18 -1.47
C VAL A 137 -4.58 0.87 -0.61
N ALA A 138 -4.56 1.36 0.62
CA ALA A 138 -3.56 1.08 1.64
C ALA A 138 -4.21 1.19 3.03
N LEU A 139 -3.70 0.43 3.99
CA LEU A 139 -4.14 0.44 5.38
C LEU A 139 -2.99 0.90 6.27
N ASP A 140 -3.15 2.08 6.86
CA ASP A 140 -2.25 2.59 7.88
C ASP A 140 -2.89 2.46 9.26
N PHE A 141 -2.35 1.55 10.05
CA PHE A 141 -2.81 1.30 11.41
C PHE A 141 -2.30 2.37 12.38
N GLY A 142 -1.30 3.17 12.01
CA GLY A 142 -0.69 4.16 12.90
C GLY A 142 -0.10 3.51 14.15
N LEU A 143 -0.20 4.21 15.29
CA LEU A 143 0.27 3.74 16.59
C LEU A 143 -0.69 2.72 17.20
N VAL A 144 -0.15 1.58 17.62
CA VAL A 144 -0.86 0.54 18.39
C VAL A 144 -0.01 0.11 19.57
N GLU A 145 -0.57 0.15 20.78
CA GLU A 145 0.12 -0.22 22.02
C GLU A 145 0.70 -1.65 21.97
N ALA A 146 1.81 -1.86 22.67
CA ALA A 146 2.41 -3.17 22.82
C ALA A 146 1.42 -4.16 23.48
N GLY A 147 1.18 -5.30 22.82
CA GLY A 147 0.18 -6.29 23.26
C GLY A 147 -1.27 -5.94 22.91
N GLY A 148 -1.51 -4.75 22.34
CA GLY A 148 -2.79 -4.34 21.80
C GLY A 148 -3.01 -4.82 20.36
N THR A 149 -4.19 -4.51 19.83
CA THR A 149 -4.55 -4.82 18.44
C THR A 149 -5.37 -3.68 17.84
N LYS A 150 -5.27 -3.48 16.53
CA LYS A 150 -6.16 -2.57 15.80
C LYS A 150 -6.68 -3.23 14.54
N ASP A 151 -7.95 -3.01 14.27
CA ASP A 151 -8.67 -3.57 13.14
C ASP A 151 -9.02 -2.43 12.18
N LEU A 152 -8.79 -2.66 10.88
CA LEU A 152 -9.23 -1.78 9.80
C LEU A 152 -9.94 -2.60 8.73
N ASP A 153 -10.95 -2.00 8.12
CA ASP A 153 -11.75 -2.65 7.09
C ASP A 153 -11.21 -2.37 5.69
N LEU A 154 -11.36 -3.37 4.83
CA LEU A 154 -10.99 -3.37 3.43
C LEU A 154 -12.14 -3.92 2.60
N THR A 155 -12.70 -3.07 1.76
CA THR A 155 -13.88 -3.38 0.94
C THR A 155 -13.49 -3.63 -0.50
N PHE A 156 -13.99 -4.73 -1.05
CA PHE A 156 -13.92 -5.10 -2.46
C PHE A 156 -15.32 -4.95 -3.05
N GLU A 157 -15.45 -4.20 -4.13
CA GLU A 157 -16.75 -3.99 -4.80
C GLU A 157 -16.66 -4.51 -6.23
N ASN A 158 -17.56 -5.41 -6.62
CA ASN A 158 -17.75 -5.76 -8.02
C ASN A 158 -18.77 -4.80 -8.63
N ASN A 159 -18.33 -3.95 -9.58
CA ASN A 159 -19.17 -2.91 -10.12
C ASN A 159 -20.43 -3.50 -10.79
N SER A 160 -21.55 -2.78 -10.73
CA SER A 160 -22.83 -3.22 -11.29
C SER A 160 -22.82 -3.49 -12.80
N GLY A 161 -21.85 -2.92 -13.53
CA GLY A 161 -21.66 -3.14 -14.97
C GLY A 161 -20.87 -4.41 -15.34
N SER A 162 -20.36 -5.16 -14.36
CA SER A 162 -19.62 -6.41 -14.61
C SER A 162 -20.53 -7.52 -15.15
N GLY A 163 -20.04 -8.28 -16.12
CA GLY A 163 -20.78 -9.41 -16.71
C GLY A 163 -20.64 -10.74 -15.97
N PHE A 164 -19.64 -10.83 -15.07
CA PHE A 164 -19.25 -12.02 -14.31
C PHE A 164 -19.07 -11.70 -12.82
N ASP A 165 -19.11 -12.75 -12.01
CA ASP A 165 -18.72 -12.67 -10.60
C ASP A 165 -17.23 -12.35 -10.50
N LEU A 166 -16.88 -11.50 -9.55
CA LEU A 166 -15.50 -11.19 -9.22
C LEU A 166 -14.96 -12.31 -8.33
N GLU A 167 -13.95 -13.00 -8.82
CA GLU A 167 -13.16 -13.95 -8.05
C GLU A 167 -12.00 -13.23 -7.39
N ILE A 168 -11.85 -13.39 -6.07
CA ILE A 168 -10.70 -12.89 -5.31
C ILE A 168 -10.05 -14.02 -4.53
N ALA A 169 -8.73 -14.05 -4.56
CA ALA A 169 -7.88 -14.81 -3.65
C ALA A 169 -6.83 -13.89 -3.03
N LEU A 170 -6.77 -13.88 -1.69
CA LEU A 170 -5.88 -13.02 -0.90
C LEU A 170 -4.68 -13.82 -0.37
N ASP A 171 -3.49 -13.31 -0.61
CA ASP A 171 -2.25 -13.81 -0.01
C ASP A 171 -1.61 -12.73 0.86
N LEU A 172 -1.42 -13.06 2.15
CA LEU A 172 -0.72 -12.25 3.12
C LEU A 172 0.32 -13.10 3.84
N PRO A 173 1.62 -12.89 3.58
CA PRO A 173 2.68 -13.59 4.29
C PRO A 173 2.61 -13.37 5.81
N LEU A 174 3.02 -14.39 6.58
CA LEU A 174 3.07 -14.32 8.05
C LEU A 174 3.76 -13.05 8.53
N SER A 175 3.07 -12.32 9.40
CA SER A 175 3.50 -11.02 9.91
C SER A 175 2.67 -10.58 11.13
N ASP A 176 2.91 -9.36 11.60
CA ASP A 176 2.08 -8.68 12.60
C ASP A 176 0.67 -8.33 12.06
N PHE A 177 0.42 -8.50 10.76
CA PHE A 177 -0.90 -8.33 10.14
C PHE A 177 -1.56 -9.69 9.90
N THR A 178 -2.87 -9.74 10.13
CA THR A 178 -3.69 -10.94 9.91
C THR A 178 -4.96 -10.58 9.18
N ILE A 179 -5.41 -11.50 8.34
CA ILE A 179 -6.72 -11.50 7.72
C ILE A 179 -7.48 -12.74 8.20
N GLY A 180 -8.82 -12.70 8.12
CA GLY A 180 -9.66 -13.84 8.50
C GLY A 180 -9.30 -15.12 7.72
N THR A 181 -9.86 -16.26 8.13
CA THR A 181 -9.56 -17.57 7.51
C THR A 181 -10.11 -17.73 6.10
N GLN A 182 -11.09 -16.93 5.71
CA GLN A 182 -11.61 -16.92 4.35
C GLN A 182 -10.80 -15.94 3.50
N THR A 183 -9.84 -16.47 2.75
CA THR A 183 -8.98 -15.72 1.84
C THR A 183 -9.48 -15.72 0.39
N ASP A 184 -10.40 -16.64 0.05
CA ASP A 184 -10.97 -16.77 -1.28
C ASP A 184 -12.49 -16.54 -1.24
N PHE A 185 -13.01 -15.75 -2.18
CA PHE A 185 -14.44 -15.46 -2.27
C PHE A 185 -14.89 -14.93 -3.64
N LEU A 186 -16.20 -15.06 -3.87
CA LEU A 186 -16.90 -14.51 -5.03
C LEU A 186 -17.72 -13.30 -4.62
N ILE A 187 -17.75 -12.28 -5.48
CA ILE A 187 -18.62 -11.10 -5.33
C ILE A 187 -19.44 -10.94 -6.60
N THR A 188 -20.76 -11.05 -6.48
CA THR A 188 -21.69 -10.87 -7.61
C THR A 188 -21.69 -9.41 -8.10
N PRO A 189 -22.00 -9.15 -9.38
CA PRO A 189 -22.09 -7.78 -9.91
C PRO A 189 -23.01 -6.88 -9.07
N GLY A 190 -22.54 -5.67 -8.77
CA GLY A 190 -23.24 -4.67 -7.97
C GLY A 190 -23.24 -4.94 -6.46
N SER A 191 -22.47 -5.93 -6.00
CA SER A 191 -22.30 -6.24 -4.59
C SER A 191 -20.88 -5.91 -4.11
N ASP A 192 -20.73 -5.78 -2.81
CA ASP A 192 -19.44 -5.63 -2.15
C ASP A 192 -19.20 -6.72 -1.11
N LYS A 193 -17.94 -6.83 -0.70
CA LYS A 193 -17.52 -7.61 0.44
C LYS A 193 -16.44 -6.85 1.21
N THR A 194 -16.69 -6.68 2.49
CA THR A 194 -15.73 -6.10 3.43
C THR A 194 -15.04 -7.21 4.22
N ILE A 195 -13.72 -7.12 4.32
CA ILE A 195 -12.92 -7.93 5.24
C ILE A 195 -12.26 -7.02 6.27
N THR A 196 -11.99 -7.59 7.44
CA THR A 196 -11.22 -6.90 8.47
C THR A 196 -9.79 -7.40 8.46
N VAL A 197 -8.84 -6.46 8.42
CA VAL A 197 -7.41 -6.70 8.57
C VAL A 197 -7.02 -6.25 9.98
N ARG A 198 -6.38 -7.14 10.73
CA ARG A 198 -5.95 -6.88 12.11
C ARG A 198 -4.44 -6.72 12.18
N TYR A 199 -3.97 -5.67 12.84
CA TYR A 199 -2.58 -5.47 13.21
C TYR A 199 -2.37 -5.78 14.69
N THR A 200 -1.36 -6.58 15.01
CA THR A 200 -0.91 -6.93 16.36
C THR A 200 0.62 -6.75 16.42
N PRO A 201 1.11 -5.58 16.87
CA PRO A 201 2.52 -5.24 16.79
C PRO A 201 3.40 -6.17 17.63
N THR A 202 4.43 -6.73 17.00
CA THR A 202 5.56 -7.39 17.69
C THR A 202 6.87 -6.65 17.44
N GLN A 203 7.00 -5.97 16.30
CA GLN A 203 8.14 -5.14 15.93
C GLN A 203 7.81 -3.64 16.10
N ASN A 204 8.83 -2.79 16.23
CA ASN A 204 8.62 -1.34 16.38
C ASN A 204 7.95 -0.71 15.15
N VAL A 205 8.27 -1.21 13.96
CA VAL A 205 7.65 -0.82 12.69
C VAL A 205 7.34 -2.07 11.89
N ALA A 206 6.14 -2.13 11.32
CA ALA A 206 5.71 -3.23 10.46
C ALA A 206 5.21 -2.69 9.12
N SER A 207 5.65 -3.33 8.03
CA SER A 207 5.10 -3.11 6.69
C SER A 207 5.00 -4.41 5.91
N LYS A 208 3.88 -4.61 5.22
CA LYS A 208 3.58 -5.77 4.38
C LYS A 208 2.67 -5.40 3.22
N THR A 209 2.53 -6.32 2.27
CA THR A 209 1.64 -6.17 1.13
C THR A 209 0.69 -7.37 1.07
N ILE A 210 -0.61 -7.13 0.97
CA ILE A 210 -1.58 -8.15 0.57
C ILE A 210 -1.54 -8.25 -0.96
N GLN A 211 -1.33 -9.47 -1.48
CA GLN A 211 -1.53 -9.75 -2.90
C GLN A 211 -2.98 -10.18 -3.14
N VAL A 212 -3.61 -9.55 -4.12
CA VAL A 212 -5.00 -9.80 -4.50
C VAL A 212 -5.01 -10.39 -5.90
N THR A 213 -5.17 -11.70 -5.99
CA THR A 213 -5.37 -12.39 -7.27
C THR A 213 -6.82 -12.28 -7.68
N HIS A 214 -7.09 -11.95 -8.95
CA HIS A 214 -8.46 -11.77 -9.45
C HIS A 214 -8.65 -12.18 -10.92
N ASN A 215 -9.90 -12.32 -11.35
CA ASN A 215 -10.28 -12.69 -12.72
C ASN A 215 -10.52 -11.50 -13.68
N SER A 216 -10.42 -10.25 -13.22
CA SER A 216 -10.57 -9.07 -14.09
C SER A 216 -9.44 -8.93 -15.13
N SER A 217 -9.81 -8.86 -16.41
CA SER A 217 -8.91 -8.56 -17.55
C SER A 217 -8.55 -7.07 -17.69
N THR A 218 -9.25 -6.20 -16.96
CA THR A 218 -9.12 -4.73 -17.07
C THR A 218 -8.03 -4.13 -16.18
N ARG A 219 -7.42 -4.94 -15.30
CA ARG A 219 -6.41 -4.51 -14.33
C ARG A 219 -5.27 -5.51 -14.26
N SER A 220 -4.10 -5.04 -13.83
CA SER A 220 -2.94 -5.91 -13.58
C SER A 220 -3.22 -6.87 -12.43
N ASN A 221 -2.93 -8.15 -12.65
CA ASN A 221 -3.09 -9.22 -11.67
C ASN A 221 -1.70 -9.79 -11.29
N PRO A 222 -1.33 -9.86 -9.99
CA PRO A 222 -2.11 -9.49 -8.81
C PRO A 222 -2.14 -7.99 -8.52
N ALA A 223 -3.26 -7.51 -7.97
CA ALA A 223 -3.34 -6.19 -7.34
C ALA A 223 -2.66 -6.23 -5.95
N LYS A 224 -2.26 -5.06 -5.45
CA LYS A 224 -1.44 -4.92 -4.23
C LYS A 224 -2.04 -3.90 -3.28
N ILE A 225 -2.09 -4.23 -1.99
CA ILE A 225 -2.56 -3.35 -0.93
C ILE A 225 -1.47 -3.26 0.12
N GLN A 226 -1.01 -2.04 0.41
CA GLN A 226 0.06 -1.83 1.38
C GLN A 226 -0.50 -1.73 2.79
N LEU A 227 0.20 -2.37 3.73
CA LEU A 227 -0.09 -2.33 5.16
C LEU A 227 1.08 -1.66 5.88
N SER A 228 0.78 -0.74 6.80
CA SER A 228 1.76 -0.12 7.69
C SER A 228 1.24 -0.01 9.11
N GLY A 229 2.13 -0.12 10.09
CA GLY A 229 1.81 0.10 11.49
C GLY A 229 3.06 0.33 12.32
N ILE A 230 2.89 1.01 13.45
CA ILE A 230 3.96 1.34 14.40
C ILE A 230 3.53 0.83 15.76
N LYS A 231 4.42 0.10 16.45
CA LYS A 231 4.19 -0.28 17.84
C LYS A 231 4.41 0.94 18.71
N ASP A 232 3.40 1.32 19.47
CA ASP A 232 3.47 2.46 20.37
C ASP A 232 4.35 2.15 21.59
N ILE A 233 5.51 2.80 21.62
CA ILE A 233 6.47 2.76 22.73
C ILE A 233 6.51 4.09 23.50
N SER A 234 5.58 5.02 23.27
CA SER A 234 5.58 6.35 23.89
C SER A 234 5.70 6.29 25.42
N ALA A 235 4.93 5.40 26.05
CA ALA A 235 4.93 5.24 27.51
C ALA A 235 6.30 4.79 28.05
N GLU A 236 6.99 3.91 27.33
CA GLU A 236 8.35 3.47 27.68
C GLU A 236 9.34 4.64 27.58
N LEU A 237 9.29 5.39 26.49
CA LEU A 237 10.19 6.52 26.24
C LEU A 237 10.00 7.65 27.28
N VAL A 238 8.74 8.00 27.58
CA VAL A 238 8.41 8.99 28.62
C VAL A 238 8.89 8.52 29.99
N SER A 239 8.69 7.24 30.32
CA SER A 239 9.19 6.66 31.58
C SER A 239 10.71 6.72 31.68
N ASN A 240 11.42 6.42 30.59
CA ASN A 240 12.88 6.52 30.53
C ASN A 240 13.37 7.96 30.74
N ASN A 241 12.74 8.96 30.12
CA ASN A 241 13.09 10.37 30.32
C ASN A 241 12.88 10.80 31.78
N PHE A 242 11.76 10.39 32.38
CA PHE A 242 11.50 10.65 33.80
C PHE A 242 12.56 10.02 34.70
N GLU A 243 12.96 8.77 34.43
CA GLU A 243 14.03 8.09 35.15
C GLU A 243 15.38 8.79 34.96
N GLY A 244 15.69 9.24 33.74
CA GLY A 244 16.89 10.03 33.43
C GLY A 244 16.99 11.29 34.30
N TRP A 245 15.91 12.04 34.45
CA TRP A 245 15.85 13.20 35.34
C TRP A 245 15.89 12.84 36.83
N SER A 246 15.34 11.70 37.23
CA SER A 246 15.44 11.19 38.60
C SER A 246 16.90 10.89 38.97
N LEU A 247 17.63 10.21 38.09
CA LEU A 247 19.06 9.91 38.24
C LEU A 247 19.89 11.20 38.28
N PHE A 248 19.57 12.18 37.41
CA PHE A 248 20.22 13.49 37.40
C PHE A 248 20.11 14.20 38.76
N LYS A 249 18.89 14.28 39.33
CA LYS A 249 18.66 14.89 40.65
C LYS A 249 19.40 14.18 41.78
N ASN A 250 19.62 12.86 41.64
CA ASN A 250 20.40 12.06 42.56
C ASN A 250 21.92 12.15 42.33
N LYS A 251 22.37 13.02 41.40
CA LYS A 251 23.76 13.23 40.99
C LYS A 251 24.43 12.01 40.36
N ASP A 252 23.65 11.04 39.89
CA ASP A 252 24.13 9.92 39.07
C ASP A 252 24.07 10.31 37.59
N TYR A 253 24.95 11.24 37.21
CA TYR A 253 24.95 11.82 35.87
C TYR A 253 25.33 10.80 34.78
N ALA A 254 26.17 9.82 35.11
CA ALA A 254 26.56 8.77 34.17
C ALA A 254 25.37 7.86 33.82
N ALA A 255 24.59 7.42 34.82
CA ALA A 255 23.39 6.63 34.56
C ALA A 255 22.29 7.46 33.90
N SER A 256 22.13 8.72 34.30
CA SER A 256 21.20 9.68 33.68
C SER A 256 21.47 9.82 32.17
N LEU A 257 22.74 10.03 31.79
CA LEU A 257 23.17 10.13 30.40
C LEU A 257 22.80 8.88 29.59
N LEU A 258 23.00 7.68 30.14
CA LEU A 258 22.66 6.42 29.48
C LEU A 258 21.15 6.27 29.28
N LYS A 259 20.33 6.74 30.22
CA LYS A 259 18.86 6.70 30.10
C LYS A 259 18.35 7.59 28.98
N PHE A 260 18.83 8.83 28.90
CA PHE A 260 18.46 9.73 27.80
C PHE A 260 18.95 9.20 26.45
N LEU A 261 20.16 8.64 26.40
CA LEU A 261 20.68 8.01 25.18
C LEU A 261 19.83 6.80 24.72
N ASP A 262 19.34 5.98 25.65
CA ASP A 262 18.41 4.88 25.34
C ASP A 262 17.11 5.40 24.71
N THR A 263 16.52 6.47 25.28
CA THR A 263 15.34 7.13 24.68
C THR A 263 15.62 7.61 23.26
N ILE A 264 16.69 8.39 23.05
CA ILE A 264 17.05 8.94 21.74
C ILE A 264 17.20 7.81 20.71
N ASN A 265 17.92 6.73 21.07
CA ASN A 265 18.13 5.61 20.16
C ASN A 265 16.83 4.87 19.81
N LYS A 266 15.92 4.69 20.76
CA LYS A 266 14.63 4.03 20.54
C LYS A 266 13.66 4.92 19.75
N SER A 267 13.70 6.24 19.93
CA SER A 267 12.85 7.19 19.19
C SER A 267 13.15 7.20 17.69
N ARG A 268 14.38 6.89 17.27
CA ARG A 268 14.80 6.87 15.84
C ARG A 268 13.99 5.93 14.94
N VAL A 269 13.17 5.05 15.51
CA VAL A 269 12.31 4.15 14.73
C VAL A 269 11.23 4.89 13.95
N ASN A 270 10.76 6.04 14.44
CA ASN A 270 9.73 6.82 13.77
C ASN A 270 9.68 8.28 14.27
N ALA A 271 9.46 9.22 13.35
CA ALA A 271 9.40 10.66 13.63
C ALA A 271 8.27 11.06 14.61
N VAL A 272 7.28 10.20 14.83
CA VAL A 272 6.24 10.41 15.85
C VAL A 272 6.82 10.56 17.27
N TYR A 273 8.06 10.11 17.49
CA TYR A 273 8.77 10.20 18.77
C TYR A 273 9.77 11.35 18.85
N ASP A 274 9.85 12.21 17.83
CA ASP A 274 10.87 13.27 17.76
C ASP A 274 10.75 14.24 18.95
N SER A 275 9.53 14.60 19.39
CA SER A 275 9.36 15.45 20.58
C SER A 275 9.89 14.81 21.87
N ILE A 276 9.69 13.50 22.05
CA ILE A 276 10.24 12.77 23.21
C ILE A 276 11.77 12.66 23.10
N SER A 277 12.28 12.54 21.87
CA SER A 277 13.71 12.51 21.58
C SER A 277 14.38 13.85 21.88
N ASP A 278 13.77 14.98 21.52
CA ASP A 278 14.31 16.31 21.79
C ASP A 278 14.36 16.59 23.30
N GLU A 279 13.32 16.22 24.03
CA GLU A 279 13.30 16.28 25.51
C GLU A 279 14.41 15.40 26.13
N ALA A 280 14.66 14.23 25.54
CA ALA A 280 15.77 13.37 25.96
C ALA A 280 17.13 13.98 25.63
N LEU A 281 17.26 14.65 24.48
CA LEU A 281 18.50 15.29 24.05
C LEU A 281 18.87 16.47 24.94
N LEU A 282 17.88 17.27 25.37
CA LEU A 282 18.05 18.28 26.41
C LEU A 282 18.59 17.66 27.71
N GLY A 283 17.97 16.58 28.19
CA GLY A 283 18.41 15.86 29.37
C GLY A 283 19.83 15.29 29.24
N GLN A 284 20.15 14.75 28.07
CA GLN A 284 21.49 14.27 27.73
C GLN A 284 22.53 15.39 27.79
N GLY A 285 22.23 16.58 27.26
CA GLY A 285 23.12 17.74 27.32
C GLY A 285 23.44 18.15 28.76
N TRP A 286 22.41 18.24 29.61
CA TRP A 286 22.58 18.54 31.04
C TRP A 286 23.37 17.45 31.77
N ALA A 287 23.03 16.17 31.57
CA ALA A 287 23.75 15.07 32.18
C ALA A 287 25.23 15.07 31.78
N ARG A 288 25.54 15.30 30.49
CA ARG A 288 26.90 15.37 29.97
C ARG A 288 27.71 16.53 30.54
N LEU A 289 27.08 17.70 30.69
CA LEU A 289 27.72 18.90 31.25
C LEU A 289 28.16 18.69 32.72
N PHE A 290 27.37 17.94 33.50
CA PHE A 290 27.67 17.67 34.91
C PHE A 290 28.54 16.43 35.13
N GLU A 291 28.49 15.45 34.23
CA GLU A 291 29.27 14.22 34.34
C GLU A 291 30.76 14.39 34.02
N GLN A 292 31.08 15.27 33.06
CA GLN A 292 32.45 15.71 32.73
C GLN A 292 33.47 14.57 32.48
N ARG A 293 33.03 13.40 32.00
CA ARG A 293 33.94 12.25 31.80
C ARG A 293 34.92 12.44 30.66
N THR A 294 34.56 13.21 29.65
CA THR A 294 35.39 13.45 28.47
C THR A 294 35.93 14.87 28.47
N ASN A 295 37.06 15.11 27.82
CA ASN A 295 37.65 16.47 27.75
C ASN A 295 36.79 17.44 26.91
N ASP A 296 35.93 16.91 26.04
CA ASP A 296 35.04 17.66 25.16
C ASP A 296 33.59 17.73 25.69
N PHE A 297 33.38 17.45 26.99
CA PHE A 297 32.06 17.41 27.62
C PHE A 297 31.25 18.69 27.35
N ALA A 298 31.89 19.86 27.44
CA ALA A 298 31.24 21.15 27.23
C ALA A 298 30.80 21.35 25.76
N LEU A 299 31.69 21.01 24.81
CA LEU A 299 31.37 21.11 23.38
C LEU A 299 30.26 20.13 22.99
N SER A 300 30.34 18.91 23.52
CA SER A 300 29.34 17.88 23.27
C SER A 300 27.98 18.23 23.90
N ALA A 301 27.95 18.80 25.11
CA ALA A 301 26.72 19.28 25.75
C ALA A 301 26.13 20.49 25.00
N PHE A 302 26.98 21.44 24.58
CA PHE A 302 26.56 22.57 23.75
C PHE A 302 25.89 22.10 22.46
N GLY A 303 26.49 21.12 21.78
CA GLY A 303 25.90 20.50 20.59
C GLY A 303 24.53 19.85 20.86
N ASP A 304 24.38 19.12 21.98
CA ASP A 304 23.09 18.53 22.35
C ASP A 304 22.02 19.61 22.58
N PHE A 305 22.33 20.67 23.32
CA PHE A 305 21.37 21.75 23.58
C PHE A 305 20.97 22.50 22.31
N VAL A 306 21.94 22.83 21.45
CA VAL A 306 21.67 23.49 20.17
C VAL A 306 20.79 22.60 19.28
N ASN A 307 21.08 21.29 19.22
CA ASN A 307 20.28 20.36 18.44
C ASN A 307 18.86 20.19 19.01
N ALA A 308 18.71 20.08 20.34
CA ALA A 308 17.41 19.99 20.98
C ALA A 308 16.57 21.25 20.75
N PHE A 309 17.17 22.43 20.92
CA PHE A 309 16.50 23.71 20.69
C PHE A 309 16.11 23.92 19.21
N ASN A 310 17.04 23.62 18.29
CA ASN A 310 16.77 23.74 16.85
C ASN A 310 15.79 22.69 16.31
N GLY A 311 15.60 21.58 17.03
CA GLY A 311 14.57 20.59 16.72
C GLY A 311 13.15 21.19 16.79
N GLY A 312 12.94 22.15 17.69
CA GLY A 312 11.71 22.94 17.78
C GLY A 312 10.51 22.15 18.32
N LEU A 313 10.74 21.00 18.95
CA LEU A 313 9.70 20.13 19.52
C LEU A 313 9.73 20.03 21.04
N LEU A 314 10.61 20.81 21.70
CA LEU A 314 10.66 20.93 23.14
C LEU A 314 9.38 21.57 23.70
N SER A 315 9.04 21.23 24.94
CA SER A 315 8.05 21.99 25.69
C SER A 315 8.59 23.38 26.06
N GLN A 316 7.70 24.33 26.35
CA GLN A 316 8.10 25.71 26.66
C GLN A 316 9.11 25.80 27.81
N ASN A 317 8.94 25.01 28.88
CA ASN A 317 9.90 25.00 30.00
C ASN A 317 11.25 24.43 29.56
N SER A 318 11.23 23.38 28.75
CA SER A 318 12.42 22.73 28.22
C SER A 318 13.18 23.60 27.23
N ASP A 319 12.49 24.44 26.44
CA ASP A 319 13.13 25.45 25.60
C ASP A 319 13.96 26.45 26.42
N ILE A 320 13.39 26.94 27.52
CA ILE A 320 14.11 27.84 28.45
C ILE A 320 15.33 27.11 29.05
N ASP A 321 15.17 25.86 29.46
CA ASP A 321 16.29 25.04 29.96
C ASP A 321 17.35 24.78 28.90
N ALA A 322 16.97 24.64 27.63
CA ALA A 322 17.90 24.50 26.50
C ALA A 322 18.69 25.79 26.28
N LEU A 323 18.03 26.96 26.29
CA LEU A 323 18.69 28.27 26.17
C LEU A 323 19.71 28.50 27.30
N ALA A 324 19.36 28.14 28.53
CA ALA A 324 20.30 28.16 29.66
C ALA A 324 21.49 27.25 29.38
N GLY A 325 21.23 26.01 28.96
CA GLY A 325 22.23 25.01 28.59
C GLY A 325 23.20 25.50 27.52
N ILE A 326 22.70 26.07 26.41
CA ILE A 326 23.49 26.67 25.33
C ILE A 326 24.43 27.73 25.91
N ALA A 327 23.90 28.63 26.76
CA ALA A 327 24.70 29.70 27.31
C ALA A 327 25.82 29.18 28.23
N VAL A 328 25.47 28.37 29.24
CA VAL A 328 26.43 27.93 30.27
C VAL A 328 27.44 26.92 29.74
N SER A 329 27.04 26.02 28.84
CA SER A 329 27.99 25.07 28.23
C SER A 329 28.87 25.73 27.17
N GLY A 330 28.29 26.65 26.38
CA GLY A 330 28.99 27.28 25.27
C GLY A 330 30.19 28.12 25.70
N VAL A 331 30.09 28.82 26.84
CA VAL A 331 31.22 29.63 27.34
C VAL A 331 32.38 28.82 27.88
N LEU A 332 32.15 27.55 28.24
CA LEU A 332 33.21 26.62 28.63
C LEU A 332 34.00 26.09 27.42
N VAL A 333 33.47 26.27 26.20
CA VAL A 333 34.13 25.90 24.95
C VAL A 333 35.10 27.00 24.54
N THR A 334 36.37 26.62 24.33
CA THR A 334 37.35 27.51 23.72
C THR A 334 37.14 27.54 22.20
N SER A 335 36.70 28.66 21.67
CA SER A 335 36.45 28.86 20.23
C SER A 335 37.05 30.17 19.76
N ASN A 336 37.49 30.23 18.51
CA ASN A 336 37.87 31.49 17.84
C ASN A 336 36.77 31.95 16.86
N ASP A 337 35.63 31.26 16.84
CA ASP A 337 34.51 31.55 15.97
C ASP A 337 33.57 32.57 16.64
N ALA A 338 33.35 33.70 15.98
CA ALA A 338 32.43 34.72 16.47
C ALA A 338 30.97 34.21 16.49
N ASP A 339 30.60 33.32 15.56
CA ASP A 339 29.23 32.78 15.47
C ASP A 339 28.89 31.91 16.67
N HIS A 340 29.88 31.21 17.24
CA HIS A 340 29.75 30.47 18.49
C HIS A 340 29.32 31.39 19.65
N TYR A 341 30.02 32.51 19.84
CA TYR A 341 29.70 33.46 20.90
C TYR A 341 28.41 34.25 20.62
N ASN A 342 28.10 34.56 19.36
CA ASN A 342 26.82 35.16 18.98
C ASN A 342 25.63 34.23 19.31
N THR A 343 25.82 32.92 19.18
CA THR A 343 24.81 31.91 19.58
C THR A 343 24.56 31.96 21.09
N ILE A 344 25.63 32.02 21.89
CA ILE A 344 25.53 32.15 23.35
C ILE A 344 24.81 33.45 23.74
N VAL A 345 25.21 34.58 23.15
CA VAL A 345 24.59 35.89 23.41
C VAL A 345 23.10 35.86 23.09
N SER A 346 22.73 35.31 21.93
CA SER A 346 21.33 35.19 21.52
C SER A 346 20.55 34.33 22.51
N ALA A 347 21.08 33.17 22.91
CA ALA A 347 20.38 32.27 23.81
C ALA A 347 20.15 32.89 25.19
N ALA A 348 21.21 33.48 25.78
CA ALA A 348 21.13 34.10 27.10
C ALA A 348 20.20 35.33 27.10
N ASN A 349 20.24 36.18 26.07
CA ASN A 349 19.34 37.33 25.97
C ASN A 349 17.87 36.88 25.81
N SER A 350 17.61 35.89 24.95
CA SER A 350 16.26 35.33 24.79
C SER A 350 15.71 34.84 26.13
N LEU A 351 16.47 33.99 26.83
CA LEU A 351 16.09 33.48 28.15
C LEU A 351 15.85 34.60 29.16
N LEU A 352 16.81 35.51 29.33
CA LEU A 352 16.73 36.56 30.37
C LEU A 352 15.65 37.60 30.06
N SER A 353 15.23 37.73 28.80
CA SER A 353 14.10 38.58 28.40
C SER A 353 12.74 37.97 28.76
N GLU A 354 12.64 36.63 28.75
CA GLU A 354 11.41 35.90 29.04
C GLU A 354 11.29 35.54 30.53
N VAL A 355 12.38 35.04 31.13
CA VAL A 355 12.42 34.53 32.51
C VAL A 355 13.60 35.15 33.27
N GLN A 356 13.43 36.37 33.77
CA GLN A 356 14.49 37.11 34.48
C GLN A 356 15.01 36.40 35.73
N GLY A 357 14.12 35.67 36.43
CA GLY A 357 14.43 34.89 37.63
C GLY A 357 14.61 33.41 37.34
N TYR A 358 15.16 33.06 36.17
CA TYR A 358 15.40 31.67 35.78
C TYR A 358 16.12 30.88 36.88
N GLU A 359 15.63 29.66 37.09
CA GLU A 359 16.21 28.65 37.97
C GLU A 359 15.99 27.29 37.30
N PHE A 360 17.06 26.52 37.13
CA PHE A 360 16.97 25.23 36.47
C PHE A 360 16.24 24.22 37.36
N GLN A 361 15.11 23.71 36.88
CA GLN A 361 14.19 22.89 37.68
C GLN A 361 14.79 21.57 38.21
N TYR A 362 15.84 21.05 37.57
CA TYR A 362 16.50 19.79 37.98
C TYR A 362 17.77 20.00 38.80
N ASN A 363 18.29 21.23 38.87
CA ASN A 363 19.39 21.61 39.76
C ASN A 363 19.38 23.13 40.00
N THR A 364 18.87 23.53 41.16
CA THR A 364 18.71 24.94 41.56
C THR A 364 20.01 25.70 41.76
N ASN A 365 21.17 25.04 41.63
CA ASN A 365 22.48 25.70 41.62
C ASN A 365 22.83 26.28 40.24
N VAL A 366 22.00 26.04 39.22
CA VAL A 366 22.08 26.72 37.93
C VAL A 366 20.92 27.71 37.86
N ASP A 367 21.22 29.00 37.88
CA ASP A 367 20.23 30.08 37.89
C ASP A 367 20.55 31.18 36.86
N HIS A 368 19.72 32.21 36.81
CA HIS A 368 19.88 33.37 35.93
C HIS A 368 21.24 34.08 36.08
N LYS A 369 21.96 33.92 37.21
CA LYS A 369 23.29 34.50 37.40
C LYS A 369 24.34 33.74 36.59
N ASP A 370 24.24 32.41 36.51
CA ASP A 370 25.12 31.60 35.66
C ASP A 370 24.93 31.94 34.18
N VAL A 371 23.68 32.08 33.75
CA VAL A 371 23.34 32.51 32.38
C VAL A 371 23.89 33.91 32.11
N ARG A 372 23.77 34.83 33.07
CA ARG A 372 24.30 36.19 32.93
C ARG A 372 25.83 36.22 32.96
N TYR A 373 26.46 35.34 33.73
CA TYR A 373 27.91 35.18 33.74
C TYR A 373 28.42 34.66 32.40
N ALA A 374 27.73 33.68 31.83
CA ALA A 374 28.00 33.21 30.47
C ALA A 374 27.85 34.34 29.43
N LEU A 375 26.78 35.15 29.55
CA LEU A 375 26.59 36.31 28.67
C LEU A 375 27.74 37.33 28.76
N ILE A 376 28.26 37.59 29.97
CA ILE A 376 29.42 38.46 30.18
C ILE A 376 30.65 37.90 29.46
N GLN A 377 30.94 36.60 29.62
CA GLN A 377 32.08 35.95 28.99
C GLN A 377 31.96 35.95 27.46
N ALA A 378 30.76 35.71 26.92
CA ALA A 378 30.53 35.74 25.47
C ALA A 378 30.75 37.15 24.88
N TYR A 379 30.22 38.19 25.53
CA TYR A 379 30.49 39.58 25.11
C TYR A 379 31.97 39.93 25.17
N PHE A 380 32.69 39.46 26.20
CA PHE A 380 34.13 39.67 26.29
C PHE A 380 34.88 39.03 25.12
N ASN A 381 34.56 37.79 24.76
CA ASN A 381 35.17 37.09 23.62
C ASN A 381 34.83 37.76 22.27
N LEU A 382 33.66 38.39 22.16
CA LEU A 382 33.26 39.22 21.01
C LEU A 382 33.87 40.63 21.02
N SER A 383 34.72 40.97 22.00
CA SER A 383 35.25 42.32 22.22
C SER A 383 34.17 43.38 22.46
N ASN A 384 32.96 42.98 22.87
CA ASN A 384 31.86 43.87 23.24
C ASN A 384 31.91 44.22 24.73
N TYR A 385 32.95 44.95 25.10
CA TYR A 385 33.26 45.28 26.49
C TYR A 385 32.19 46.14 27.17
N SER A 386 31.51 47.03 26.43
CA SER A 386 30.45 47.87 27.00
C SER A 386 29.26 47.03 27.47
N ASP A 387 28.83 46.04 26.69
CA ASP A 387 27.71 45.18 27.08
C ASP A 387 28.12 44.17 28.16
N ALA A 388 29.38 43.68 28.13
CA ALA A 388 29.92 42.89 29.24
C ALA A 388 29.88 43.66 30.59
N ALA A 389 30.29 44.93 30.60
CA ALA A 389 30.24 45.79 31.79
C ALA A 389 28.81 45.99 32.32
N LYS A 390 27.83 46.24 31.43
CA LYS A 390 26.41 46.35 31.82
C LYS A 390 25.89 45.07 32.48
N GLN A 391 26.29 43.90 31.97
CA GLN A 391 25.89 42.64 32.57
C GLN A 391 26.55 42.39 33.93
N LEU A 392 27.81 42.84 34.12
CA LEU A 392 28.49 42.83 35.42
C LEU A 392 27.78 43.72 36.45
N ASP A 393 27.25 44.88 36.05
CA ASP A 393 26.51 45.78 36.95
C ASP A 393 25.28 45.11 37.57
N PHE A 394 24.63 44.18 36.86
CA PHE A 394 23.52 43.40 37.42
C PHE A 394 23.97 42.35 38.44
N LEU A 395 25.15 41.73 38.26
CA LEU A 395 25.66 40.69 39.17
C LEU A 395 26.42 41.27 40.37
N VAL A 396 27.09 42.40 40.19
CA VAL A 396 27.92 43.06 41.21
C VAL A 396 27.55 44.55 41.32
N PRO A 397 26.32 44.87 41.77
CA PRO A 397 25.80 46.23 41.79
C PRO A 397 26.62 47.20 42.67
N VAL A 398 27.36 46.67 43.65
CA VAL A 398 28.22 47.45 44.55
C VAL A 398 29.37 48.14 43.80
N ASN A 399 29.76 47.61 42.64
CA ASN A 399 30.87 48.10 41.83
C ASN A 399 30.41 48.82 40.54
N ALA A 400 29.09 49.03 40.38
CA ALA A 400 28.54 49.65 39.19
C ALA A 400 28.77 51.20 39.17
N PRO A 401 29.01 51.81 38.00
CA PRO A 401 29.19 51.18 36.70
C PRO A 401 30.60 50.58 36.55
N HIS A 402 30.69 49.36 36.04
CA HIS A 402 31.98 48.76 35.68
C HIS A 402 32.60 49.48 34.47
N SER A 403 33.94 49.54 34.46
CA SER A 403 34.71 50.06 33.32
C SER A 403 34.46 49.22 32.06
N SER A 404 34.51 49.85 30.89
CA SER A 404 34.51 49.17 29.58
C SER A 404 35.92 48.91 29.04
N ASP A 405 36.95 49.17 29.85
CA ASP A 405 38.34 48.85 29.55
C ASP A 405 38.58 47.31 29.59
N PRO A 406 39.26 46.70 28.60
CA PRO A 406 39.41 45.25 28.50
C PRO A 406 40.10 44.61 29.72
N GLU A 407 41.19 45.20 30.22
CA GLU A 407 41.93 44.65 31.37
C GLU A 407 41.10 44.74 32.66
N SER A 408 40.40 45.85 32.83
CA SER A 408 39.49 46.08 33.95
C SER A 408 38.33 45.07 33.96
N ILE A 409 37.72 44.81 32.80
CA ILE A 409 36.64 43.81 32.69
C ILE A 409 37.17 42.41 32.93
N LEU A 410 38.29 42.03 32.32
CA LEU A 410 38.87 40.71 32.52
C LEU A 410 39.12 40.44 34.01
N SER A 411 39.67 41.44 34.71
CA SER A 411 39.89 41.37 36.16
C SER A 411 38.58 41.19 36.94
N ALA A 412 37.52 41.90 36.56
CA ALA A 412 36.19 41.77 37.17
C ALA A 412 35.55 40.40 36.91
N ILE A 413 35.63 39.88 35.68
CA ILE A 413 35.14 38.55 35.29
C ILE A 413 35.85 37.46 36.10
N GLN A 414 37.17 37.55 36.25
CA GLN A 414 37.98 36.61 37.02
C GLN A 414 37.65 36.66 38.52
N ALA A 415 37.45 37.86 39.07
CA ALA A 415 37.05 38.02 40.48
C ALA A 415 35.65 37.47 40.77
N LEU A 416 34.77 37.47 39.78
CA LEU A 416 33.42 36.92 39.88
C LEU A 416 33.39 35.39 39.73
N ALA A 417 34.26 34.82 38.87
CA ALA A 417 34.39 33.36 38.68
C ALA A 417 34.65 32.60 39.99
N GLY A 418 35.37 33.22 40.94
CA GLY A 418 35.66 32.60 42.24
C GLY A 418 34.51 32.67 43.25
N LYS A 419 33.35 33.23 42.89
CA LYS A 419 32.21 33.50 43.78
C LYS A 419 30.89 32.88 43.32
N LEU A 420 30.81 32.46 42.06
CA LEU A 420 29.70 31.72 41.45
C LEU A 420 30.17 30.28 41.28
#